data_AF-A0A6J4WXU7-F1
#
_entry.id   AF-A0A6J4WXU7-F1
#
_cell.length_a   1.000
_cell.length_b   1.000
_cell.length_c   1.000
_cell.angle_alpha   90.00
_cell.angle_beta   90.00
_cell.angle_gamma   90.00
#
_symmetry.space_group_name_H-M   'P 1'
#
loop_
_entity.id
_entity.type
_entity.pdbx_description
1 polymer ?
#
loop_
_entity_poly.entity_id
_entity_poly.type
_entity_poly.pdbx_seq_one_letter_code
_entity_poly.pdbx_strand_id
1 'polypeptide(L)'
;MHGSADKAITMDQFADLAKELESAGLAHEMITYAGAQHAFTVFGENRYQAAADKKSWKRFQEFLAYDRFITILKKLALPAMPTIKRNRISGQSA
;
A
#
# COMPACT_ATOMS: atom_id res chain seq x y z
N MET A 1 -8.91 -4.54 -1.63
CA MET A 1 -9.45 -5.00 -2.94
C MET A 1 -10.86 -5.50 -2.72
N HIS A 2 -11.83 -5.01 -3.46
CA HIS A 2 -13.26 -5.24 -3.21
C HIS A 2 -14.01 -5.59 -4.49
N GLY A 3 -15.08 -6.37 -4.40
CA GLY A 3 -15.94 -6.66 -5.53
C GLY A 3 -17.17 -5.76 -5.52
N SER A 4 -17.42 -5.01 -6.60
CA SER A 4 -18.51 -4.01 -6.64
C SER A 4 -19.91 -4.61 -6.62
N ALA A 5 -20.04 -5.93 -6.77
CA ALA A 5 -21.29 -6.66 -6.66
C ALA A 5 -21.38 -7.48 -5.36
N ASP A 6 -20.50 -7.19 -4.38
CA ASP A 6 -20.64 -7.72 -3.03
C ASP A 6 -21.95 -7.22 -2.40
N LYS A 7 -22.74 -8.15 -1.87
CA LYS A 7 -24.02 -7.87 -1.21
C LYS A 7 -23.91 -7.82 0.31
N ALA A 8 -22.81 -8.34 0.86
CA ALA A 8 -22.54 -8.30 2.30
C ALA A 8 -21.90 -6.98 2.70
N ILE A 9 -21.04 -6.43 1.84
CA ILE A 9 -20.41 -5.12 2.02
C ILE A 9 -20.74 -4.24 0.81
N THR A 10 -21.46 -3.13 1.03
CA THR A 10 -21.90 -2.24 -0.05
C THR A 10 -20.80 -1.28 -0.49
N MET A 11 -20.99 -0.65 -1.66
CA MET A 11 -20.12 0.43 -2.12
C MET A 11 -20.18 1.68 -1.24
N ASP A 12 -21.30 1.91 -0.53
CA ASP A 12 -21.40 3.00 0.45
C ASP A 12 -20.49 2.74 1.65
N GLN A 13 -20.53 1.52 2.21
CA GLN A 13 -19.64 1.11 3.30
C GLN A 13 -18.17 1.14 2.88
N PHE A 14 -17.88 0.74 1.63
CA PHE A 14 -16.55 0.84 1.05
C PHE A 14 -16.08 2.31 0.95
N ALA A 15 -16.96 3.22 0.52
CA ALA A 15 -16.66 4.65 0.44
C ALA A 15 -16.50 5.29 1.82
N ASP A 16 -17.27 4.86 2.82
CA ASP A 16 -17.16 5.37 4.18
C ASP A 16 -15.83 4.96 4.83
N LEU A 17 -15.38 3.71 4.62
CA LEU A 17 -14.04 3.30 5.02
C LEU A 17 -12.94 4.17 4.38
N ALA A 18 -13.08 4.53 3.10
CA ALA A 18 -12.13 5.42 2.42
C ALA A 18 -12.02 6.78 3.13
N LYS A 19 -13.17 7.38 3.47
CA LYS A 19 -13.24 8.66 4.18
C LYS A 19 -12.58 8.58 5.56
N GLU A 20 -12.79 7.48 6.28
CA GLU A 20 -12.17 7.26 7.60
C GLU A 20 -10.65 7.17 7.50
N LEU A 21 -10.13 6.42 6.52
CA LEU A 21 -8.69 6.28 6.28
C LEU A 21 -8.04 7.61 5.89
N GLU A 22 -8.68 8.40 5.00
CA GLU A 22 -8.23 9.76 4.65
C GLU A 22 -8.24 10.68 5.88
N SER A 23 -9.32 10.66 6.67
CA SER A 23 -9.45 11.50 7.87
C SER A 23 -8.40 11.17 8.94
N ALA A 24 -7.97 9.90 9.01
CA ALA A 24 -6.90 9.45 9.88
C ALA A 24 -5.48 9.75 9.34
N GLY A 25 -5.35 10.29 8.12
CA GLY A 25 -4.06 10.53 7.47
C GLY A 25 -3.29 9.25 7.16
N LEU A 26 -3.99 8.12 7.00
CA LEU A 26 -3.38 6.82 6.73
C LEU A 26 -3.22 6.63 5.22
N ALA A 27 -2.00 6.36 4.78
CA ALA A 27 -1.74 6.00 3.39
C ALA A 27 -2.47 4.69 3.06
N HIS A 28 -3.31 4.70 2.03
CA HIS A 28 -4.09 3.55 1.62
C HIS A 28 -4.28 3.50 0.10
N GLU A 29 -4.69 2.33 -0.38
CA GLU A 29 -5.11 2.13 -1.76
C GLU A 29 -6.38 1.29 -1.79
N MET A 30 -7.34 1.71 -2.60
CA MET A 30 -8.64 1.07 -2.73
C MET A 30 -8.92 0.72 -4.18
N ILE A 31 -9.13 -0.57 -4.46
CA ILE A 31 -9.37 -1.11 -5.80
C ILE A 31 -10.67 -1.90 -5.78
N THR A 32 -11.53 -1.62 -6.74
CA THR A 32 -12.79 -2.34 -6.98
C THR A 32 -12.77 -3.11 -8.28
N TYR A 33 -13.37 -4.30 -8.28
CA TYR A 33 -13.57 -5.11 -9.48
C TYR A 33 -15.06 -5.17 -9.83
N ALA A 34 -15.41 -4.62 -11.00
CA ALA A 34 -16.78 -4.61 -11.50
C ALA A 34 -17.36 -6.04 -11.59
N GLY A 35 -18.59 -6.24 -11.11
CA GLY A 35 -19.28 -7.54 -11.12
C GLY A 35 -18.75 -8.59 -10.12
N ALA A 36 -17.60 -8.35 -9.50
CA ALA A 36 -17.06 -9.26 -8.51
C ALA A 36 -17.91 -9.30 -7.25
N GLN A 37 -18.22 -10.50 -6.78
CA GLN A 37 -19.00 -10.76 -5.57
C GLN A 37 -18.08 -10.97 -4.36
N HIS A 38 -18.68 -11.06 -3.17
CA HIS A 38 -17.95 -11.56 -2.01
C HIS A 38 -17.26 -12.90 -2.31
N ALA A 39 -16.05 -13.09 -1.80
CA ALA A 39 -15.27 -14.30 -1.97
C ALA A 39 -14.94 -14.66 -3.45
N PHE A 40 -14.75 -13.66 -4.32
CA PHE A 40 -14.40 -13.88 -5.74
C PHE A 40 -13.08 -14.65 -5.98
N THR A 41 -12.26 -14.86 -4.96
CA THR A 41 -10.98 -15.59 -4.98
C THR A 41 -11.09 -17.05 -4.51
N VAL A 42 -12.25 -17.50 -4.04
CA VAL A 42 -12.41 -18.85 -3.50
C VAL A 42 -12.69 -19.83 -4.63
N PHE A 43 -11.70 -20.68 -4.95
CA PHE A 43 -11.80 -21.69 -5.98
C PHE A 43 -12.87 -22.75 -5.67
N GLY A 44 -13.49 -23.30 -6.71
CA GLY A 44 -14.49 -24.38 -6.60
C GLY A 44 -15.89 -23.91 -6.22
N GLU A 45 -16.06 -22.64 -5.87
CA GLU A 45 -17.36 -22.05 -5.53
C GLU A 45 -17.99 -21.32 -6.72
N ASN A 46 -19.32 -21.26 -6.76
CA ASN A 46 -20.06 -20.52 -7.79
C ASN A 46 -19.72 -19.01 -7.84
N ARG A 47 -19.20 -18.47 -6.74
CA ARG A 47 -18.82 -17.06 -6.61
C ARG A 47 -17.41 -16.76 -7.12
N TYR A 48 -16.63 -17.79 -7.47
CA TYR A 48 -15.30 -17.60 -8.03
C TYR A 48 -15.35 -16.78 -9.32
N GLN A 49 -14.51 -15.76 -9.43
CA GLN A 49 -14.40 -14.94 -10.63
C GLN A 49 -12.94 -14.75 -11.04
N ALA A 50 -12.49 -15.59 -11.97
CA ALA A 50 -11.09 -15.69 -12.39
C ALA A 50 -10.45 -14.36 -12.82
N ALA A 51 -11.21 -13.46 -13.44
CA ALA A 51 -10.69 -12.16 -13.88
C ALA A 51 -10.35 -11.25 -12.69
N ALA A 52 -11.23 -11.17 -11.69
CA ALA A 52 -11.01 -10.39 -10.48
C ALA A 52 -9.91 -11.02 -9.61
N ASP A 53 -9.94 -12.35 -9.49
CA ASP A 53 -8.91 -13.14 -8.80
C ASP A 53 -7.50 -12.85 -9.35
N LYS A 54 -7.26 -13.09 -10.65
CA LYS A 54 -5.95 -12.86 -11.29
C LYS A 54 -5.45 -11.42 -11.14
N LYS A 55 -6.34 -10.43 -11.30
CA LYS A 55 -5.98 -9.01 -11.15
C LYS A 55 -5.61 -8.69 -9.70
N SER A 56 -6.40 -9.19 -8.75
CA SER A 56 -6.17 -8.96 -7.33
C SER A 56 -4.88 -9.62 -6.85
N TRP A 57 -4.61 -10.84 -7.31
CA TRP A 57 -3.38 -11.57 -7.02
C TRP A 57 -2.13 -10.89 -7.58
N LYS A 58 -2.22 -10.34 -8.80
CA LYS A 58 -1.13 -9.54 -9.37
C LYS A 58 -0.86 -8.30 -8.52
N ARG A 59 -1.89 -7.54 -8.17
CA ARG A 59 -1.75 -6.33 -7.35
C ARG A 59 -1.16 -6.62 -5.98
N PHE A 60 -1.57 -7.72 -5.36
CA PHE A 60 -1.03 -8.17 -4.07
C PHE A 60 0.47 -8.47 -4.16
N GLN A 61 0.91 -9.20 -5.19
CA GLN A 61 2.34 -9.47 -5.41
C GLN A 61 3.13 -8.17 -5.63
N GLU A 62 2.59 -7.22 -6.39
CA GLU A 62 3.20 -5.90 -6.60
C GLU A 62 3.33 -5.12 -5.28
N PHE A 63 2.31 -5.16 -4.42
CA PHE A 63 2.36 -4.56 -3.09
C PHE A 63 3.50 -5.15 -2.24
N LEU A 64 3.63 -6.48 -2.21
CA LEU A 64 4.69 -7.16 -1.47
C LEU A 64 6.08 -6.87 -2.04
N ALA A 65 6.22 -6.79 -3.37
CA ALA A 65 7.48 -6.49 -4.02
C ALA A 65 7.93 -5.05 -3.76
N TYR A 66 6.99 -4.10 -3.79
CA TYR A 66 7.25 -2.68 -3.51
C TYR A 66 7.83 -2.49 -2.11
N ASP A 67 7.23 -3.13 -1.09
CA ASP A 67 7.71 -3.02 0.29
C ASP A 67 9.12 -3.60 0.46
N ARG A 68 9.42 -4.74 -0.17
CA ARG A 68 10.76 -5.32 -0.16
C ARG A 68 11.79 -4.43 -0.86
N PHE A 69 11.44 -3.83 -1.98
CA PHE A 69 12.36 -2.99 -2.75
C PHE A 69 12.69 -1.68 -2.02
N ILE A 70 11.69 -0.98 -1.47
CA ILE A 70 11.91 0.23 -0.67
C ILE A 70 12.68 -0.09 0.61
N THR A 71 12.41 -1.24 1.25
CA THR A 71 13.16 -1.66 2.43
C THR A 71 14.64 -1.89 2.12
N ILE A 72 14.95 -2.55 1.00
CA ILE A 72 16.34 -2.76 0.56
C ILE A 72 16.99 -1.43 0.19
N LEU A 73 16.32 -0.57 -0.59
CA LEU A 73 16.85 0.75 -0.94
C LEU A 73 17.10 1.62 0.29
N LYS A 74 16.19 1.67 1.27
CA LYS A 74 16.40 2.41 2.52
C LYS A 74 17.59 1.86 3.32
N LYS A 75 17.81 0.53 3.32
CA LYS A 75 19.00 -0.07 3.96
C LYS A 75 20.30 0.25 3.23
N LEU A 76 20.29 0.27 1.90
CA LEU A 76 21.49 0.52 1.09
C LEU A 76 21.81 2.01 0.93
N ALA A 77 20.79 2.87 0.91
CA ALA A 77 20.91 4.32 0.74
C ALA A 77 21.11 5.08 2.05
N LEU A 78 21.30 4.38 3.18
CA LEU A 78 21.70 4.97 4.46
C LEU A 78 23.21 4.73 4.68
N PRO A 79 24.14 5.37 3.95
CA PRO A 79 25.50 5.46 4.47
C PRO A 79 25.39 6.24 5.78
N ALA A 80 25.97 5.70 6.85
CA ALA A 80 26.09 6.40 8.13
C ALA A 80 26.65 7.79 7.86
N MET A 81 25.81 8.83 7.91
CA MET A 81 26.28 10.20 7.75
C MET A 81 27.29 10.44 8.87
N PRO A 82 28.59 10.63 8.57
CA PRO A 82 29.51 10.99 9.62
C PRO A 82 29.07 12.37 10.13
N THR A 83 28.77 12.45 11.41
CA THR A 83 28.49 13.72 12.08
C THR A 83 29.71 14.61 11.88
N ILE A 84 29.65 15.54 10.93
CA ILE A 84 30.69 16.54 10.75
C ILE A 84 30.63 17.43 11.99
N LYS A 85 31.52 17.18 12.96
CA LYS A 85 31.82 18.18 13.99
C LYS A 85 32.36 19.39 13.25
N ARG A 86 31.60 20.50 13.25
CA ARG A 86 32.10 21.79 12.76
C ARG A 86 33.28 22.19 13.64
N ASN A 87 34.51 21.89 13.20
CA ASN A 87 35.69 22.48 13.77
C ASN A 87 35.70 23.95 13.39
N ARG A 88 35.35 24.81 14.35
CA ARG A 88 35.61 26.24 14.27
C ARG A 88 37.11 26.45 14.53
N ILE A 89 37.86 26.64 13.45
CA ILE A 89 39.23 27.18 13.46
C ILE A 89 39.20 28.27 12.38
N SER A 90 39.68 29.50 12.55
CA SER A 90 40.65 30.09 13.47
C SER A 90 40.47 31.62 13.43
N GLY A 91 41.14 32.35 14.32
CA GLY A 91 41.58 33.72 14.00
C GLY A 91 41.49 34.74 15.12
N GLN A 92 42.51 34.81 15.96
CA GLN A 92 42.83 35.95 16.82
C GLN A 92 43.27 37.19 16.01
N SER A 93 43.18 38.35 16.67
CA SER A 93 44.07 39.53 16.63
C SER A 93 43.54 40.81 15.95
N ALA A 94 43.00 41.71 16.79
CA ALA A 94 43.50 43.08 17.06
C ALA A 94 42.65 43.69 18.17
#